data_AF-A0A7D7QAD5-F1
#
_entry.id   AF-A0A7D7QAD5-F1
#
_cell.length_a   1.000
_cell.length_b   1.000
_cell.length_c   1.000
_cell.angle_alpha   90.00
_cell.angle_beta   90.00
_cell.angle_gamma   90.00
#
_symmetry.space_group_name_H-M   'P 1'
#
loop_
_entity.id
_entity.type
_entity.pdbx_description
1 polymer ?
#
loop_
_entity_poly.entity_id
_entity_poly.type
_entity_poly.pdbx_seq_one_letter_code
_entity_poly.pdbx_strand_id
1 'polypeptide(L)'
;MNRTYFLAIFLFIGFPLTILSIYFSLNYSGFCCAKMRYLSEKDKLKLAFDSLNNAEQLRIKIAGKMQYHEFIKYKSFDEYIKDNPDCCTISPHGGVDAIGDSFLTRIFGLHSGEGIRIKFKVRYLDENGLQISQERTAGISLQNCGEGVTLD
;
A
#
# COMPACT_ATOMS: atom_id res chain seq x y z
N MET A 1 -9.69 -43.26 25.59
CA MET A 1 -9.97 -41.81 25.69
C MET A 1 -11.46 -41.61 25.52
N ASN A 2 -12.17 -40.96 26.47
CA ASN A 2 -13.64 -40.90 26.45
C ASN A 2 -14.14 -39.99 25.31
N ARG A 3 -15.21 -40.37 24.62
CA ARG A 3 -15.77 -39.63 23.46
C ARG A 3 -16.05 -38.17 23.79
N THR A 4 -16.48 -37.90 25.03
CA THR A 4 -16.76 -36.57 25.56
C THR A 4 -15.50 -35.70 25.70
N TYR A 5 -14.36 -36.27 26.08
CA TYR A 5 -13.09 -35.54 26.17
C TYR A 5 -12.56 -35.17 24.78
N PHE A 6 -12.69 -36.08 23.80
CA PHE A 6 -12.30 -35.79 22.42
C PHE A 6 -13.14 -34.67 21.81
N LEU A 7 -14.46 -34.70 22.02
CA LEU A 7 -15.37 -33.62 21.60
C LEU A 7 -15.03 -32.29 22.27
N ALA A 8 -14.74 -32.30 23.57
CA ALA A 8 -14.35 -31.08 24.29
C ALA A 8 -13.03 -30.50 23.75
N ILE A 9 -12.00 -31.32 23.53
CA ILE A 9 -10.73 -30.88 22.94
C ILE A 9 -10.95 -30.30 21.55
N PHE A 10 -11.74 -30.98 20.71
CA PHE A 10 -12.03 -30.48 19.36
C PHE A 10 -12.76 -29.14 19.39
N LEU A 11 -13.77 -28.97 20.26
CA LEU A 11 -14.57 -27.74 20.34
C LEU A 11 -13.80 -26.57 20.95
N PHE A 12 -13.02 -26.81 22.02
CA PHE A 12 -12.34 -25.73 22.74
C PHE A 12 -10.95 -25.40 22.20
N ILE A 13 -10.31 -26.32 21.49
CA ILE A 13 -8.94 -26.13 20.99
C ILE A 13 -8.92 -26.25 19.46
N GLY A 14 -9.46 -27.34 18.91
CA GLY A 14 -9.42 -27.60 17.47
C GLY A 14 -10.13 -26.53 16.64
N PHE A 15 -11.35 -26.16 17.04
CA PHE A 15 -12.17 -25.20 16.30
C PHE A 15 -11.59 -23.77 16.33
N PRO A 16 -11.20 -23.20 17.50
CA PRO A 16 -10.52 -21.90 17.53
C PRO A 16 -9.22 -21.86 16.72
N LEU A 17 -8.39 -22.91 16.81
CA LEU A 17 -7.15 -22.99 16.03
C LEU A 17 -7.43 -23.04 14.52
N THR A 18 -8.50 -23.71 14.10
CA THR A 18 -8.91 -23.75 12.69
C THR A 18 -9.32 -22.38 12.20
N ILE A 19 -10.15 -21.65 12.97
CA ILE A 19 -10.55 -20.27 12.64
C ILE A 19 -9.32 -19.36 12.54
N LEU A 20 -8.42 -19.46 13.52
CA LEU A 20 -7.21 -18.65 13.57
C LEU A 20 -6.28 -18.95 12.39
N SER A 21 -6.13 -20.24 12.03
CA SER A 21 -5.36 -20.66 10.87
C SER A 21 -5.94 -20.11 9.57
N ILE A 22 -7.27 -20.12 9.41
CA ILE A 22 -7.95 -19.53 8.24
C ILE A 22 -7.70 -18.02 8.21
N TYR A 23 -7.88 -17.34 9.34
CA TYR A 23 -7.68 -15.89 9.45
C TYR A 23 -6.25 -15.48 9.03
N PHE A 24 -5.23 -16.14 9.58
CA PHE A 24 -3.84 -15.84 9.23
C PHE A 24 -3.48 -16.25 7.80
N SER A 25 -4.04 -17.33 7.28
CA SER A 25 -3.84 -17.73 5.88
C SER A 25 -4.43 -16.71 4.91
N LEU A 26 -5.61 -16.18 5.21
CA LEU A 26 -6.26 -15.12 4.44
C LEU A 26 -5.45 -13.80 4.50
N ASN A 27 -4.97 -13.41 5.68
CA ASN A 27 -4.09 -12.24 5.76
C ASN A 27 -2.80 -12.45 4.96
N TYR A 28 -2.18 -13.62 5.08
CA TYR A 28 -0.96 -13.93 4.34
C TYR A 28 -1.17 -13.88 2.82
N SER A 29 -2.34 -14.29 2.32
CA SER A 29 -2.67 -14.20 0.90
C SER A 29 -3.02 -12.79 0.40
N GLY A 30 -3.09 -11.79 1.29
CA GLY A 30 -3.44 -10.41 0.94
C GLY A 30 -4.94 -10.09 1.03
N PHE A 31 -5.75 -10.98 1.63
CA PHE A 31 -7.18 -10.74 1.82
C PHE A 31 -7.42 -9.65 2.87
N CYS A 32 -8.26 -8.67 2.56
CA CYS A 32 -8.71 -7.71 3.56
C CYS A 32 -9.91 -8.27 4.32
N CYS A 33 -9.68 -8.81 5.51
CA CYS A 33 -10.74 -9.31 6.39
C CYS A 33 -11.78 -8.23 6.74
N ALA A 34 -11.37 -6.97 6.92
CA ALA A 34 -12.29 -5.87 7.23
C ALA A 34 -13.28 -5.56 6.09
N LYS A 35 -12.88 -5.78 4.84
CA LYS A 35 -13.71 -5.56 3.63
C LYS A 35 -14.26 -6.87 3.05
N MET A 36 -13.89 -8.02 3.63
CA MET A 36 -14.21 -9.36 3.15
C MET A 36 -13.92 -9.57 1.67
N ARG A 37 -12.81 -9.01 1.17
CA ARG A 37 -12.39 -9.14 -0.23
C ARG A 37 -10.89 -8.89 -0.41
N TYR A 38 -10.36 -9.32 -1.56
CA TYR A 38 -9.09 -8.83 -2.07
C TYR A 38 -9.27 -7.42 -2.66
N LEU A 39 -8.24 -6.59 -2.57
CA LEU A 39 -8.20 -5.32 -3.28
C LEU A 39 -7.86 -5.57 -4.75
N SER A 40 -8.60 -4.96 -5.66
CA SER A 40 -8.27 -4.98 -7.09
C SER A 40 -7.00 -4.15 -7.36
N GLU A 41 -6.34 -4.37 -8.49
CA GLU A 41 -5.20 -3.53 -8.89
C GLU A 41 -5.59 -2.04 -8.95
N LYS A 42 -6.76 -1.74 -9.52
CA LYS A 42 -7.29 -0.37 -9.57
C LYS A 42 -7.48 0.21 -8.16
N ASP A 43 -8.00 -0.57 -7.21
CA ASP A 43 -8.13 -0.11 -5.82
C ASP A 43 -6.76 0.20 -5.22
N LYS A 44 -5.79 -0.71 -5.41
CA LYS A 44 -4.43 -0.55 -4.90
C LYS A 44 -3.77 0.72 -5.47
N LEU A 45 -3.84 0.92 -6.78
CA LEU A 45 -3.30 2.13 -7.42
C LEU A 45 -3.97 3.40 -6.92
N LYS A 46 -5.30 3.39 -6.78
CA LYS A 46 -6.04 4.54 -6.26
C LYS A 46 -5.65 4.86 -4.81
N LEU A 47 -5.54 3.85 -3.95
CA LEU A 47 -5.15 4.02 -2.55
C LEU A 47 -3.71 4.52 -2.41
N ALA A 48 -2.80 4.03 -3.25
CA ALA A 48 -1.43 4.51 -3.30
C ALA A 48 -1.35 5.96 -3.81
N PHE A 49 -2.15 6.32 -4.83
CA PHE A 49 -2.33 7.72 -5.23
C PHE A 49 -2.88 8.56 -4.08
N ASP A 50 -3.93 8.11 -3.39
CA ASP A 50 -4.56 8.87 -2.30
C ASP A 50 -3.56 9.08 -1.15
N SER A 51 -2.76 8.07 -0.81
CA SER A 51 -1.68 8.18 0.20
C SER A 51 -0.67 9.26 -0.18
N LEU A 52 -0.21 9.27 -1.43
CA LEU A 52 0.75 10.24 -1.94
C LEU A 52 0.16 11.66 -2.05
N ASN A 53 -1.05 11.78 -2.63
CA ASN A 53 -1.69 13.06 -2.91
C ASN A 53 -2.24 13.72 -1.63
N ASN A 54 -2.51 12.95 -0.58
CA ASN A 54 -2.89 13.49 0.73
C ASN A 54 -1.72 13.95 1.57
N ALA A 55 -0.48 13.58 1.23
CA ALA A 55 0.72 14.09 1.91
C ALA A 55 0.74 15.63 1.93
N GLU A 56 1.25 16.21 3.01
CA GLU A 56 1.38 17.67 3.14
C GLU A 56 2.52 18.19 2.27
N GLN A 57 3.65 17.48 2.31
CA GLN A 57 4.86 17.84 1.60
C GLN A 57 5.47 16.60 0.93
N LEU A 58 6.17 16.82 -0.18
CA LEU A 58 6.95 15.79 -0.85
C LEU A 58 8.42 16.16 -0.83
N ARG A 59 9.26 15.15 -0.66
CA ARG A 59 10.71 15.32 -0.73
C ARG A 59 11.15 15.46 -2.18
N ILE A 60 11.50 16.67 -2.59
CA ILE A 60 11.87 17.01 -3.96
C ILE A 60 13.26 17.64 -4.05
N LYS A 61 13.90 17.49 -5.22
CA LYS A 61 15.22 18.06 -5.48
C LYS A 61 15.07 19.48 -6.05
N ILE A 62 15.39 20.49 -5.25
CA ILE A 62 15.42 21.90 -5.65
C ILE A 62 16.87 22.36 -5.64
N ALA A 63 17.35 22.95 -6.74
CA ALA A 63 18.74 23.43 -6.88
C ALA A 63 19.81 22.41 -6.44
N GLY A 64 19.58 21.13 -6.72
CA GLY A 64 20.52 20.05 -6.37
C GLY A 64 20.33 19.44 -4.97
N LYS A 65 19.54 20.04 -4.08
CA LYS A 65 19.32 19.59 -2.70
C LYS A 65 17.93 18.97 -2.52
N MET A 66 17.84 17.90 -1.75
CA MET A 66 16.56 17.30 -1.37
C MET A 66 15.91 18.10 -0.24
N GLN A 67 14.70 18.57 -0.45
CA GLN A 67 13.93 19.39 0.49
C GLN A 67 12.47 18.94 0.49
N TYR A 68 11.81 19.01 1.64
CA TYR A 68 10.36 18.84 1.70
C TYR A 68 9.69 20.12 1.24
N HIS A 69 8.76 20.02 0.30
CA HIS A 69 8.06 21.16 -0.27
C HIS A 69 6.60 20.84 -0.48
N GLU A 70 5.76 21.84 -0.29
CA GLU A 70 4.34 21.74 -0.64
C GLU A 70 4.18 21.59 -2.15
N PHE A 71 3.18 20.82 -2.56
CA PHE A 71 2.92 20.56 -3.96
C PHE A 71 1.44 20.76 -4.28
N ILE A 72 1.17 21.10 -5.54
CA ILE A 72 -0.16 21.26 -6.08
C ILE A 72 -0.73 19.87 -6.33
N LYS A 73 -1.64 19.47 -5.44
CA LYS A 73 -2.36 18.19 -5.46
C LYS A 73 -3.18 18.03 -6.75
N TYR A 74 -3.31 16.81 -7.23
CA TYR A 74 -4.29 16.45 -8.26
C TYR A 74 -5.70 16.52 -7.67
N LYS A 75 -6.70 16.96 -8.44
CA LYS A 75 -8.10 16.98 -7.98
C LYS A 75 -8.68 15.58 -7.81
N SER A 76 -8.25 14.63 -8.64
CA SER A 76 -8.75 13.26 -8.59
C SER A 76 -7.75 12.27 -9.18
N PHE A 77 -7.98 10.99 -8.88
CA PHE A 77 -7.26 9.89 -9.51
C PHE A 77 -7.44 9.87 -11.03
N ASP A 78 -8.61 10.27 -11.54
CA ASP A 78 -8.85 10.31 -12.99
C ASP A 78 -8.07 11.44 -13.68
N GLU A 79 -7.93 12.63 -13.05
CA GLU A 79 -7.01 13.68 -13.54
C GLU A 79 -5.58 13.15 -13.57
N TYR A 80 -5.18 12.47 -12.48
CA TYR A 80 -3.86 11.91 -12.34
C TYR A 80 -3.51 10.90 -13.44
N ILE A 81 -4.38 9.94 -13.71
CA ILE A 81 -4.17 8.93 -14.76
C ILE A 81 -4.18 9.56 -16.15
N LYS A 82 -5.01 10.58 -16.38
CA LYS A 82 -5.04 11.30 -17.66
C LYS A 82 -3.71 12.01 -17.94
N ASP A 83 -3.11 12.62 -16.92
CA ASP A 83 -1.84 13.34 -17.04
C ASP A 83 -0.61 12.42 -17.02
N ASN A 84 -0.77 11.20 -16.50
CA ASN A 84 0.30 10.21 -16.32
C ASN A 84 -0.17 8.81 -16.78
N PRO A 85 -0.41 8.57 -18.09
CA PRO A 85 -0.95 7.30 -18.58
C PRO A 85 -0.05 6.09 -18.30
N ASP A 86 1.27 6.29 -18.23
CA ASP A 86 2.26 5.24 -17.97
C ASP A 86 2.74 5.20 -16.50
N CYS A 87 1.90 5.69 -15.58
CA CYS A 87 2.33 5.97 -14.22
C CYS A 87 2.79 4.75 -13.44
N CYS A 88 2.08 3.64 -13.58
CA CYS A 88 1.88 2.78 -12.43
C CYS A 88 2.32 1.35 -12.73
N THR A 89 3.11 0.79 -11.84
CA THR A 89 3.54 -0.61 -11.92
C THR A 89 3.37 -1.24 -10.55
N ILE A 90 2.69 -2.39 -10.50
CA ILE A 90 2.61 -3.20 -9.28
C ILE A 90 3.69 -4.27 -9.40
N SER A 91 4.69 -4.17 -8.54
CA SER A 91 5.77 -5.15 -8.45
C SER A 91 5.31 -6.32 -7.58
N PRO A 92 5.42 -7.57 -8.06
CA PRO A 92 5.06 -8.74 -7.27
C PRO A 92 6.04 -8.94 -6.10
N HIS A 93 5.69 -9.86 -5.20
CA HIS A 93 6.47 -10.19 -4.01
C HIS A 93 7.94 -10.46 -4.34
N GLY A 94 8.86 -9.80 -3.61
CA GLY A 94 10.30 -9.91 -3.82
C GLY A 94 10.86 -9.16 -5.04
N GLY A 95 10.05 -8.31 -5.69
CA GLY A 95 10.51 -7.39 -6.72
C GLY A 95 11.43 -6.28 -6.17
N VAL A 96 12.13 -5.57 -7.06
CA VAL A 96 13.15 -4.56 -6.72
C VAL A 96 12.60 -3.40 -5.86
N ASP A 97 11.28 -3.19 -5.87
CA ASP A 97 10.55 -2.18 -5.06
C ASP A 97 9.74 -2.75 -3.90
N ALA A 98 9.72 -4.09 -3.73
CA ALA A 98 9.05 -4.69 -2.60
C ALA A 98 9.96 -4.53 -1.38
N ILE A 99 9.48 -3.85 -0.33
CA ILE A 99 10.14 -3.90 0.98
C ILE A 99 10.35 -5.37 1.33
N GLY A 100 11.49 -5.68 1.95
CA GLY A 100 11.71 -6.99 2.54
C GLY A 100 10.60 -7.29 3.55
N ASP A 101 9.62 -8.08 3.12
CA ASP A 101 8.48 -8.41 3.94
C ASP A 101 8.83 -9.48 4.95
N SER A 102 8.67 -9.14 6.23
CA SER A 102 8.74 -10.15 7.26
C SER A 102 7.52 -11.07 7.17
N PHE A 103 7.71 -12.34 7.50
CA PHE A 103 6.61 -13.30 7.61
C PHE A 103 5.49 -12.81 8.55
N LEU A 104 5.87 -12.16 9.66
CA LEU A 104 4.94 -11.67 10.67
C LEU A 104 4.08 -10.51 10.17
N THR A 105 4.66 -9.54 9.45
CA THR A 105 3.89 -8.42 8.89
C THR A 105 2.81 -8.89 7.91
N ARG A 106 3.08 -9.96 7.16
CA ARG A 106 2.09 -10.58 6.27
C ARG A 106 0.99 -11.34 7.01
N ILE A 107 1.35 -12.13 8.03
CA ILE A 107 0.35 -12.85 8.85
C ILE A 107 -0.62 -11.90 9.54
N PHE A 108 -0.14 -10.73 9.98
CA PHE A 108 -0.98 -9.71 10.62
C PHE A 108 -1.67 -8.78 9.61
N GLY A 109 -1.43 -8.94 8.30
CA GLY A 109 -2.04 -8.10 7.26
C GLY A 109 -1.51 -6.66 7.21
N LEU A 110 -0.42 -6.38 7.93
CA LEU A 110 0.27 -5.08 7.98
C LEU A 110 1.07 -4.80 6.71
N HIS A 111 1.18 -5.78 5.80
CA HIS A 111 1.71 -5.58 4.47
C HIS A 111 1.08 -6.57 3.49
N SER A 112 0.72 -6.09 2.30
CA SER A 112 0.04 -6.86 1.26
C SER A 112 0.93 -7.82 0.48
N GLY A 113 2.25 -7.72 0.65
CA GLY A 113 3.20 -8.48 -0.15
C GLY A 113 3.66 -7.77 -1.42
N GLU A 114 3.08 -6.63 -1.76
CA GLU A 114 3.31 -5.98 -3.05
C GLU A 114 3.87 -4.58 -2.85
N GLY A 115 4.76 -4.18 -3.76
CA GLY A 115 5.25 -2.81 -3.87
C GLY A 115 4.60 -2.13 -5.08
N ILE A 116 4.12 -0.91 -4.91
CA ILE A 116 3.50 -0.12 -5.97
C ILE A 116 4.44 1.01 -6.33
N ARG A 117 4.88 1.03 -7.59
CA ARG A 117 5.67 2.12 -8.15
C ARG A 117 4.75 3.08 -8.88
N ILE A 118 4.77 4.34 -8.47
CA ILE A 118 3.95 5.41 -9.04
C ILE A 118 4.86 6.48 -9.65
N LYS A 119 4.73 6.76 -10.95
CA LYS A 119 5.36 7.86 -11.66
C LYS A 119 4.39 9.02 -11.82
N PHE A 120 4.83 10.23 -11.52
CA PHE A 120 3.95 11.39 -11.49
C PHE A 120 4.70 12.70 -11.70
N LYS A 121 3.97 13.71 -12.18
CA LYS A 121 4.48 15.08 -12.31
C LYS A 121 4.16 15.87 -11.04
N VAL A 122 5.17 16.10 -10.21
CA VAL A 122 5.05 17.02 -9.07
C VAL A 122 4.98 18.44 -9.59
N ARG A 123 3.90 19.13 -9.27
CA ARG A 123 3.67 20.55 -9.58
C ARG A 123 3.86 21.35 -8.30
N TYR A 124 4.65 22.41 -8.31
CA TYR A 124 4.85 23.26 -7.14
C TYR A 124 5.15 24.71 -7.57
N LEU A 125 5.01 25.65 -6.65
CA LEU A 125 5.39 27.05 -6.86
C LEU A 125 6.83 27.25 -6.39
N ASP A 126 7.64 27.91 -7.22
CA ASP A 126 8.98 28.35 -6.84
C ASP A 126 8.95 29.62 -5.97
N GLU A 127 10.12 30.11 -5.57
CA GLU A 127 10.25 31.31 -4.75
C GLU A 127 9.66 32.58 -5.42
N ASN A 128 9.48 32.57 -6.74
CA ASN A 128 8.90 33.66 -7.52
C ASN A 128 7.40 33.48 -7.81
N GLY A 129 6.79 32.40 -7.28
CA GLY A 129 5.40 32.06 -7.55
C GLY A 129 5.15 31.48 -8.95
N LEU A 130 6.20 31.07 -9.67
CA LEU A 130 6.08 30.37 -10.94
C LEU A 130 5.84 28.89 -10.71
N GLN A 131 4.89 28.32 -11.44
CA GLN A 131 4.63 26.89 -11.37
C GLN A 131 5.73 26.11 -12.10
N ILE A 132 6.42 25.26 -11.35
CA ILE A 132 7.40 24.30 -11.86
C ILE A 132 6.77 22.91 -11.83
N SER A 133 7.12 22.09 -12.83
CA SER A 133 6.74 20.69 -12.92
C SER A 133 7.97 19.81 -13.07
N GLN A 134 8.02 18.70 -12.35
CA GLN A 134 9.10 17.71 -12.44
C GLN A 134 8.54 16.29 -12.34
N GLU A 135 9.12 15.35 -13.08
CA GLU A 135 8.75 13.95 -12.96
C GLU A 135 9.43 13.29 -11.77
N ARG A 136 8.65 12.49 -11.03
CA ARG A 136 9.07 11.72 -9.87
C ARG A 136 8.52 10.33 -9.92
N THR A 137 9.22 9.42 -9.25
CA THR A 137 8.77 8.07 -8.99
C THR A 137 8.75 7.86 -7.49
N ALA A 138 7.67 7.32 -6.96
CA ALA A 138 7.54 6.94 -5.55
C ALA A 138 7.27 5.44 -5.45
N GLY A 139 7.87 4.79 -4.45
CA GLY A 139 7.53 3.45 -4.02
C GLY A 139 6.52 3.53 -2.87
N ILE A 140 5.42 2.80 -2.98
CA ILE A 140 4.37 2.78 -1.97
C ILE A 140 4.04 1.32 -1.65
N SER A 141 4.06 1.03 -0.36
CA SER A 141 3.63 -0.25 0.17
C SER A 141 2.24 -0.10 0.79
N LEU A 142 1.35 -1.06 0.54
CA LEU A 142 0.02 -1.07 1.12
C LEU A 142 -0.15 -2.24 2.09
N GLN A 143 -0.90 -2.02 3.16
CA GLN A 143 -1.51 -3.08 3.95
C GLN A 143 -2.61 -3.81 3.15
N ASN A 144 -3.05 -4.98 3.60
CA ASN A 144 -4.11 -5.75 2.93
C ASN A 144 -5.38 -4.93 2.68
N CYS A 145 -5.71 -4.03 3.60
CA CYS A 145 -6.92 -3.22 3.56
C CYS A 145 -6.75 -1.84 2.91
N GLY A 146 -5.53 -1.49 2.48
CA GLY A 146 -5.26 -0.32 1.66
C GLY A 146 -4.66 0.88 2.37
N GLU A 147 -4.32 0.76 3.65
CA GLU A 147 -3.57 1.80 4.34
C GLU A 147 -2.13 1.83 3.80
N GLY A 148 -1.69 3.00 3.34
CA GLY A 148 -0.41 3.17 2.66
C GLY A 148 0.71 3.57 3.60
N VAL A 149 1.89 3.00 3.36
CA VAL A 149 3.17 3.41 3.93
C VAL A 149 4.03 3.89 2.78
N THR A 150 4.25 5.21 2.71
CA THR A 150 5.12 5.83 1.70
C THR A 150 6.57 5.52 1.99
N LEU A 151 7.32 5.09 0.97
CA LEU A 151 8.75 4.85 1.05
C LEU A 151 9.45 5.99 0.32
N ASP A 152 10.15 6.83 1.08
CA ASP A 152 11.00 7.92 0.57
C ASP A 152 12.19 7.40 -0.26
#